data_AF-A0AAU8SFX4-F1
#
_entry.id   AF-A0AAU8SFX4-F1
#
_cell.length_a   1.000
_cell.length_b   1.000
_cell.length_c   1.000
_cell.angle_alpha   90.00
_cell.angle_beta   90.00
_cell.angle_gamma   90.00
#
_symmetry.space_group_name_H-M   'P 1'
#
loop_
_entity.id
_entity.type
_entity.pdbx_description
1 polymer ?
#
loop_
_entity_poly.entity_id
_entity_poly.type
_entity_poly.pdbx_seq_one_letter_code
_entity_poly.pdbx_strand_id
1 'polypeptide(L)' 'MVEIGAGTAVPMVRFFSERIGDDVIRINVREAHARRGDVIGLPGGALETLRALDAAWRRD' A
#
# COMPACT_ATOMS: atom_id res chain seq x y z
N MET A 1 -0.66 -7.73 3.66
CA MET A 1 0.67 -7.38 3.10
C MET A 1 0.79 -5.86 2.95
N VAL A 2 1.97 -5.28 3.12
CA VAL A 2 2.19 -3.83 2.90
C VAL A 2 3.16 -3.61 1.75
N GLU A 3 2.72 -2.93 0.71
CA GLU A 3 3.54 -2.50 -0.43
C GLU A 3 3.85 -1.00 -0.31
N ILE A 4 5.11 -0.63 -0.54
CA ILE A 4 5.55 0.77 -0.44
C ILE A 4 6.41 1.11 -1.67
N GLY A 5 6.01 2.12 -2.44
CA GLY A 5 6.76 2.55 -3.62
C GLY A 5 6.73 1.57 -4.81
N ALA A 6 5.95 0.49 -4.73
CA ALA A 6 5.84 -0.54 -5.75
C ALA A 6 4.84 -0.17 -6.85
N GLY A 7 5.01 1.03 -7.44
CA GLY A 7 4.27 1.43 -8.63
C GLY A 7 4.58 0.53 -9.84
N THR A 8 4.16 0.95 -11.03
CA THR A 8 4.46 0.25 -12.31
C THR A 8 5.94 -0.05 -12.57
N ALA A 9 6.87 0.60 -11.86
CA ALA A 9 8.31 0.39 -11.98
C ALA A 9 8.81 -0.98 -11.47
N VAL A 10 8.07 -1.67 -10.58
CA VAL A 10 8.48 -3.00 -10.08
C VAL A 10 7.29 -3.99 -10.14
N PRO A 11 6.98 -4.53 -11.33
CA PRO A 11 5.83 -5.41 -11.56
C PRO A 11 5.84 -6.68 -10.69
N MET A 12 7.02 -7.15 -10.29
CA MET A 12 7.18 -8.39 -9.52
C MET A 12 6.55 -8.32 -8.13
N VAL A 13 6.64 -7.18 -7.45
CA VAL A 13 6.05 -7.00 -6.12
C VAL A 13 4.53 -7.06 -6.24
N ARG A 14 3.97 -6.35 -7.24
CA ARG A 14 2.54 -6.38 -7.54
C ARG A 14 2.02 -7.78 -7.88
N PHE A 15 2.74 -8.50 -8.74
CA PHE A 15 2.37 -9.86 -9.15
C PHE A 15 2.41 -10.85 -7.99
N PHE A 16 3.36 -10.67 -7.07
CA PHE A 16 3.47 -11.49 -5.87
C PHE A 16 2.31 -11.22 -4.89
N SER A 17 2.00 -9.95 -4.64
CA SER A 17 0.86 -9.56 -3.79
C SER A 17 -0.48 -10.04 -4.33
N GLU A 18 -0.69 -9.93 -5.65
CA GLU A 18 -1.90 -10.44 -6.33
C GLU A 18 -2.04 -11.97 -6.19
N ARG A 19 -0.94 -12.70 -5.97
CA ARG A 19 -0.90 -14.16 -5.82
C ARG A 19 -1.09 -14.66 -4.38
N ILE A 20 -0.79 -13.84 -3.37
CA ILE A 20 -0.80 -14.27 -1.96
C ILE A 20 -2.14 -14.08 -1.27
N GLY A 21 -3.00 -13.19 -1.78
CA GLY A 21 -4.40 -13.14 -1.39
C GLY A 21 -4.70 -12.34 -0.12
N ASP A 22 -5.72 -11.50 -0.30
CA ASP A 22 -6.81 -11.17 0.62
C ASP A 22 -6.74 -9.93 1.50
N ASP A 23 -5.58 -9.31 1.74
CA ASP A 23 -5.57 -7.90 2.21
C ASP A 23 -4.22 -7.23 1.91
N VAL A 24 -4.23 -6.24 1.01
CA VAL A 24 -3.03 -5.47 0.64
C VAL A 24 -3.22 -4.00 0.99
N ILE A 25 -2.28 -3.45 1.76
CA ILE A 25 -2.16 -2.00 1.95
C ILE A 25 -1.09 -1.50 0.99
N ARG A 26 -1.46 -0.59 0.08
CA ARG A 26 -0.56 0.00 -0.91
C ARG A 26 -0.30 1.47 -0.59
N ILE A 27 0.95 1.82 -0.30
CA ILE A 27 1.41 3.19 -0.09
C ILE A 27 2.18 3.65 -1.31
N ASN A 28 1.57 4.48 -2.16
CA ASN A 28 2.23 5.07 -3.33
C ASN A 28 1.75 6.50 -3.57
N VAL A 29 2.66 7.37 -4.03
CA VAL A 29 2.32 8.77 -4.40
C VAL A 29 1.36 8.83 -5.58
N ARG A 30 1.48 7.90 -6.53
CA ARG A 30 0.62 7.75 -7.71
C ARG A 30 0.13 6.30 -7.75
N GLU A 31 -1.00 6.05 -8.41
CA GLU A 31 -1.50 4.66 -8.59
C GLU A 31 -1.80 3.93 -7.26
N ALA A 32 -2.14 4.65 -6.18
CA ALA A 32 -2.55 4.06 -4.91
C ALA A 32 -3.86 3.25 -5.06
N HIS A 33 -4.71 3.63 -6.02
CA HIS A 33 -5.96 2.93 -6.29
C HIS A 33 -5.70 1.56 -6.92
N ALA A 34 -6.37 0.54 -6.40
CA ALA A 34 -6.40 -0.79 -6.96
C ALA A 34 -7.79 -1.11 -7.49
N ARG A 35 -7.85 -1.99 -8.50
CA ARG A 35 -9.11 -2.42 -9.14
C ARG A 35 -9.82 -3.54 -8.38
N ARG A 36 -9.18 -4.14 -7.37
CA ARG A 36 -9.78 -5.19 -6.54
C ARG A 36 -10.20 -4.62 -5.19
N GLY A 37 -11.28 -5.17 -4.63
CA GLY A 37 -11.86 -4.72 -3.37
C GLY A 37 -11.08 -5.12 -2.11
N ASP A 38 -10.05 -5.96 -2.25
CA ASP A 38 -9.18 -6.46 -1.17
C ASP A 38 -7.87 -5.64 -1.03
N VAL A 39 -7.85 -4.43 -1.58
CA VAL A 39 -6.68 -3.55 -1.54
C VAL A 39 -7.04 -2.17 -1.03
N ILE A 40 -6.42 -1.78 0.08
CA ILE A 40 -6.51 -0.44 0.65
C ILE A 40 -5.39 0.41 0.07
N GLY A 41 -5.76 1.38 -0.75
CA GLY A 41 -4.84 2.35 -1.35
C GLY A 41 -4.63 3.58 -0.48
N LEU A 42 -3.39 3.85 -0.08
CA LEU A 42 -2.98 5.05 0.66
C LEU A 42 -2.15 5.96 -0.27
N PRO A 43 -2.74 7.04 -0.81
CA PRO A 43 -2.00 8.00 -1.61
C PRO A 43 -1.08 8.83 -0.72
N GLY A 44 0.22 8.84 -1.02
CA GLY A 44 1.17 9.65 -0.28
C GLY A 44 2.61 9.16 -0.34
N GLY A 45 3.52 9.96 0.21
CA GLY A 45 4.90 9.55 0.42
C GLY A 45 4.97 8.44 1.47
N ALA A 46 5.89 7.49 1.29
CA ALA A 46 6.09 6.36 2.19
C ALA A 46 6.26 6.80 3.66
N LEU A 47 7.23 7.69 3.92
CA LEU A 47 7.58 8.12 5.26
C LEU A 47 6.45 8.90 5.94
N GLU A 48 5.80 9.79 5.21
CA GLU A 48 4.66 10.57 5.71
C GLU A 48 3.50 9.68 6.11
N THR A 49 3.13 8.74 5.23
CA THR A 49 2.02 7.82 5.45
C THR A 49 2.28 6.92 6.66
N LEU A 50 3.49 6.36 6.77
CA LEU A 50 3.86 5.52 7.92
C LEU A 50 3.84 6.30 9.24
N ARG A 51 4.29 7.56 9.25
CA ARG A 51 4.20 8.42 10.44
C ARG A 51 2.77 8.70 10.85
N ALA A 52 1.88 8.97 9.88
CA ALA A 52 0.47 9.18 10.15
C ALA A 52 -0.20 7.92 10.73
N LEU A 53 0.12 6.74 10.18
CA LEU A 53 -0.36 5.45 10.69
C LEU A 53 0.14 5.17 12.10
N ASP A 54 1.43 5.37 12.38
CA ASP A 54 1.99 5.19 13.72
C ASP A 54 1.34 6.14 14.75
N ALA A 55 1.12 7.41 14.35
CA ALA A 55 0.45 8.38 15.19
C ALA A 55 -1.03 8.04 15.44
N ALA A 56 -1.73 7.48 14.45
CA ALA A 56 -3.12 7.04 14.60
C ALA A 56 -3.22 5.78 15.49
N TRP A 57 -2.34 4.80 15.28
CA TRP A 57 -2.34 3.55 16.04
C TRP A 57 -2.08 3.79 17.53
N ARG A 58 -1.16 4.69 17.88
CA ARG A 58 -0.85 5.02 19.29
C ARG A 58 -1.97 5.77 20.04
N ARG A 59 -3.05 6.15 19.35
CA ARG A 59 -4.19 6.86 19.97
C ARG A 59 -5.31 5.94 20.42
N ASP A 60 -5.18 4.64 20.16
CA ASP A 60 -6.01 3.56 20.69
C ASP A 60 -5.23 2.76 21.76
#